data_AF-A0A7V5YQH6-F1
#
_entry.id   AF-A0A7V5YQH6-F1
#
_cell.length_a   1.000
_cell.length_b   1.000
_cell.length_c   1.000
_cell.angle_alpha   90.00
_cell.angle_beta   90.00
_cell.angle_gamma   90.00
#
_symmetry.space_group_name_H-M   'P 1'
#
loop_
_entity.id
_entity.type
_entity.pdbx_description
1 polymer ?
#
loop_
_entity_poly.entity_id
_entity_poly.type
_entity_poly.pdbx_seq_one_letter_code
_entity_poly.pdbx_strand_id
1 'polypeptide(L)'
;ETLFNNARRDQLGGQYELALSEFEEFLKQFPNNDLAPAAQFHIGEIHYANGNYQAALKAFDLVLEKYPENDKTPDAMFMKAMTLSRLGQRQAAARELQTLLRRYPKSELAQRAKVELDRLGATPSKR
;
A
#
# COMPACT_ATOMS: atom_id res chain seq x y z
N GLU A 1 -13.64 -16.31 -2.92
CA GLU A 1 -13.81 -15.66 -1.60
C GLU A 1 -13.17 -16.44 -0.45
N THR A 2 -13.29 -17.77 -0.39
CA THR A 2 -12.68 -18.59 0.69
C THR A 2 -11.17 -18.38 0.84
N LEU A 3 -10.40 -18.36 -0.26
CA LEU A 3 -8.94 -18.15 -0.20
C LEU A 3 -8.56 -16.78 0.35
N PHE A 4 -9.25 -15.71 -0.07
CA PHE A 4 -9.01 -14.37 0.46
C PHE A 4 -9.34 -14.29 1.95
N ASN A 5 -10.46 -14.89 2.38
CA ASN A 5 -10.87 -14.87 3.78
C ASN A 5 -9.91 -15.67 4.67
N ASN A 6 -9.37 -16.79 4.18
CA ASN A 6 -8.34 -17.57 4.88
C ASN A 6 -7.06 -16.73 5.02
N ALA A 7 -6.57 -16.15 3.92
CA ALA A 7 -5.39 -15.29 3.91
C ALA A 7 -5.52 -14.13 4.90
N ARG A 8 -6.69 -13.51 4.96
CA ARG A 8 -7.01 -12.47 5.94
C ARG A 8 -6.99 -12.98 7.38
N ARG A 9 -7.58 -14.15 7.65
CA ARG A 9 -7.58 -14.75 8.99
C ARG A 9 -6.14 -15.04 9.44
N ASP A 10 -5.33 -15.60 8.56
CA ASP A 10 -3.97 -16.02 8.88
C ASP A 10 -3.05 -14.80 9.00
N GLN A 11 -3.26 -13.75 8.19
CA GLN A 11 -2.62 -12.44 8.37
C GLN A 11 -2.94 -11.85 9.75
N LEU A 12 -4.22 -11.84 10.16
CA LEU A 12 -4.64 -11.32 11.46
C LEU A 12 -4.15 -12.19 12.62
N GLY A 13 -3.95 -13.49 12.39
CA GLY A 13 -3.34 -14.42 13.33
C GLY A 13 -1.80 -14.33 13.41
N GLY A 14 -1.16 -13.45 12.63
CA GLY A 14 0.30 -13.29 12.59
C GLY A 14 1.03 -14.36 11.76
N GLN A 15 0.30 -15.24 11.07
CA GLN A 15 0.85 -16.29 10.21
C GLN A 15 1.19 -15.72 8.83
N TYR A 16 2.13 -14.78 8.80
CA TYR A 16 2.43 -13.96 7.64
C TYR A 16 2.91 -14.75 6.41
N GLU A 17 3.72 -15.79 6.60
CA GLU A 17 4.20 -16.62 5.49
C GLU A 17 3.05 -17.39 4.82
N LEU A 18 2.14 -17.95 5.62
CA LEU A 18 0.97 -18.65 5.13
C LEU A 18 0.03 -17.68 4.40
N ALA A 19 -0.27 -16.53 5.02
CA ALA A 19 -1.12 -15.52 4.42
C ALA A 19 -0.57 -14.99 3.08
N LEU A 20 0.75 -14.80 2.96
CA LEU A 20 1.38 -14.43 1.69
C LEU A 20 1.11 -15.47 0.60
N SER A 21 1.36 -16.74 0.89
CA SER A 21 1.12 -17.85 -0.04
C SER A 21 -0.35 -17.89 -0.48
N GLU A 22 -1.29 -17.71 0.44
CA GLU A 22 -2.72 -17.71 0.14
C GLU A 22 -3.16 -16.49 -0.68
N PHE A 23 -2.62 -15.30 -0.42
CA PHE A 23 -2.88 -14.12 -1.26
C PHE A 23 -2.28 -14.26 -2.66
N GLU A 24 -1.06 -14.79 -2.78
CA GLU A 24 -0.41 -15.04 -4.06
C GLU A 24 -1.20 -16.05 -4.91
N GLU A 25 -1.64 -17.15 -4.29
CA GLU A 25 -2.48 -18.15 -4.96
C GLU A 25 -3.85 -17.57 -5.34
N PHE A 26 -4.45 -16.74 -4.48
CA PHE A 26 -5.68 -16.02 -4.82
C PHE A 26 -5.50 -15.14 -6.06
N LEU A 27 -4.41 -14.36 -6.13
CA LEU A 27 -4.13 -13.49 -7.28
C LEU A 27 -3.83 -14.26 -8.56
N LYS A 28 -3.22 -15.44 -8.44
CA LYS A 28 -2.97 -16.33 -9.58
C LYS A 28 -4.25 -16.92 -10.15
N GLN A 29 -5.18 -17.34 -9.29
CA GLN A 29 -6.45 -17.93 -9.70
C GLN A 29 -7.49 -16.87 -10.13
N PHE A 30 -7.47 -15.70 -9.48
CA PHE A 30 -8.52 -14.68 -9.60
C PHE A 30 -7.94 -13.28 -9.87
N PRO A 31 -7.11 -13.08 -10.91
CA PRO A 31 -6.40 -11.82 -11.14
C PRO A 31 -7.30 -10.60 -11.40
N ASN A 32 -8.52 -10.84 -11.91
CA ASN A 32 -9.50 -9.81 -12.26
C ASN A 32 -10.65 -9.69 -11.25
N ASN A 33 -10.57 -10.37 -10.11
CA ASN A 33 -11.60 -10.30 -9.08
C ASN A 33 -11.56 -8.95 -8.35
N ASP A 34 -12.71 -8.48 -7.88
CA ASP A 34 -12.84 -7.20 -7.16
C ASP A 34 -11.97 -7.13 -5.88
N LEU A 35 -11.62 -8.27 -5.29
CA LEU A 35 -10.72 -8.37 -4.14
C LEU A 35 -9.24 -8.48 -4.53
N ALA A 36 -8.89 -8.60 -5.81
CA ALA A 36 -7.50 -8.69 -6.26
C ALA A 36 -6.66 -7.47 -5.87
N PRO A 37 -7.14 -6.21 -5.99
CA PRO A 37 -6.39 -5.06 -5.47
C PRO A 37 -6.16 -5.14 -3.95
N ALA A 38 -7.14 -5.64 -3.20
CA ALA A 38 -7.02 -5.82 -1.75
C ALA A 38 -6.02 -6.92 -1.38
N ALA A 39 -6.02 -8.05 -2.10
CA ALA A 39 -5.05 -9.12 -1.89
C ALA A 39 -3.62 -8.65 -2.14
N GLN A 40 -3.39 -7.96 -3.26
CA GLN A 40 -2.09 -7.39 -3.59
C GLN A 40 -1.64 -6.34 -2.56
N PHE A 41 -2.58 -5.54 -2.04
CA PHE A 41 -2.31 -4.57 -0.98
C PHE A 41 -1.90 -5.26 0.33
N HIS A 42 -2.60 -6.34 0.73
CA HIS A 42 -2.28 -7.08 1.95
C HIS A 42 -0.90 -7.77 1.89
N ILE A 43 -0.47 -8.24 0.72
CA ILE A 43 0.92 -8.70 0.50
C ILE A 43 1.91 -7.59 0.87
N GLY A 44 1.64 -6.35 0.43
CA GLY A 44 2.46 -5.19 0.77
C GLY A 44 2.46 -4.87 2.26
N GLU A 45 1.31 -4.93 2.92
CA GLU A 45 1.20 -4.73 4.37
C GLU A 45 2.00 -5.76 5.16
N ILE A 46 1.92 -7.04 4.76
CA ILE A 46 2.68 -8.12 5.40
C ILE A 46 4.18 -7.87 5.28
N HIS A 47 4.65 -7.56 4.07
CA HIS A 47 6.08 -7.25 3.88
C HIS A 47 6.51 -6.01 4.67
N TYR A 48 5.66 -4.98 4.74
CA TYR A 48 5.95 -3.79 5.52
C TYR A 48 6.05 -4.10 7.02
N ALA A 49 5.11 -4.89 7.56
CA ALA A 49 5.11 -5.32 8.96
C ALA A 49 6.35 -6.15 9.32
N ASN A 50 6.84 -6.97 8.38
CA ASN A 50 8.05 -7.77 8.54
C ASN A 50 9.36 -7.00 8.30
N GLY A 51 9.30 -5.68 8.05
CA GLY A 51 10.48 -4.87 7.76
C GLY A 51 11.08 -5.10 6.37
N ASN A 52 10.43 -5.91 5.53
CA ASN A 52 10.83 -6.22 4.17
C ASN A 52 10.42 -5.09 3.21
N TYR A 53 10.91 -3.88 3.47
CA TYR A 53 10.43 -2.66 2.82
C TYR A 53 10.63 -2.66 1.28
N GLN A 54 11.67 -3.32 0.76
CA GLN A 54 11.81 -3.45 -0.70
C GLN A 54 10.71 -4.31 -1.33
N ALA A 55 10.31 -5.40 -0.67
CA ALA A 55 9.21 -6.25 -1.14
C ALA A 55 7.86 -5.54 -0.98
N ALA A 56 7.68 -4.82 0.13
CA ALA A 56 6.50 -3.99 0.35
C ALA A 56 6.32 -2.92 -0.74
N LEU A 57 7.41 -2.23 -1.10
CA LEU A 57 7.39 -1.21 -2.15
C LEU A 57 6.91 -1.79 -3.48
N LYS A 58 7.49 -2.92 -3.91
CA LYS A 58 7.09 -3.64 -5.12
C LYS A 58 5.61 -4.05 -5.08
N ALA A 59 5.14 -4.54 -3.94
CA ALA A 59 3.74 -4.96 -3.79
C ALA A 59 2.76 -3.78 -3.89
N PHE A 60 3.08 -2.63 -3.27
CA PHE A 60 2.25 -1.43 -3.40
C PHE A 60 2.31 -0.84 -4.82
N ASP A 61 3.46 -0.86 -5.48
CA ASP A 61 3.59 -0.47 -6.89
C ASP A 61 2.68 -1.33 -7.78
N LEU A 62 2.65 -2.66 -7.56
CA LEU A 62 1.75 -3.56 -8.29
C LEU A 62 0.27 -3.22 -8.09
N VAL A 63 -0.15 -2.75 -6.91
CA VAL A 63 -1.53 -2.26 -6.72
C VAL A 63 -1.80 -1.08 -7.66
N LEU A 64 -0.88 -0.11 -7.69
CA LEU A 64 -1.06 1.13 -8.48
C LEU A 64 -0.95 0.90 -9.99
N GLU A 65 -0.14 -0.07 -10.41
CA GLU A 65 0.07 -0.41 -11.82
C GLU A 65 -1.06 -1.28 -12.39
N LYS A 66 -1.45 -2.35 -11.67
CA LYS A 66 -2.47 -3.29 -12.15
C LYS A 66 -3.90 -2.82 -11.86
N TYR A 67 -4.07 -2.03 -10.80
CA TYR A 67 -5.37 -1.59 -10.32
C TYR A 67 -5.36 -0.05 -10.08
N PRO A 68 -5.19 0.78 -11.13
CA PRO A 68 -4.89 2.21 -10.98
C PRO A 68 -6.02 3.08 -10.41
N GLU A 69 -7.25 2.57 -10.40
CA GLU A 69 -8.46 3.29 -9.94
C GLU A 69 -9.38 2.34 -9.17
N ASN A 70 -9.04 2.08 -7.90
CA ASN A 70 -9.85 1.26 -7.00
C ASN A 70 -9.81 1.81 -5.57
N ASP A 71 -10.62 1.23 -4.68
CA ASP A 71 -10.74 1.68 -3.28
C ASP A 71 -9.43 1.60 -2.48
N LYS A 72 -8.48 0.74 -2.89
CA LYS A 72 -7.13 0.63 -2.30
C LYS A 72 -6.09 1.54 -2.94
N THR A 73 -6.40 2.24 -4.03
CA THR A 73 -5.42 3.14 -4.66
C THR A 73 -4.93 4.22 -3.68
N PRO A 74 -5.78 4.94 -2.91
CA PRO A 74 -5.31 5.90 -1.93
C PRO A 74 -4.44 5.27 -0.83
N ASP A 75 -4.85 4.12 -0.29
CA ASP A 75 -4.11 3.40 0.75
C ASP A 75 -2.74 2.92 0.24
N ALA A 76 -2.68 2.37 -0.97
CA ALA A 76 -1.45 1.91 -1.60
C ALA A 76 -0.48 3.07 -1.86
N MET A 77 -0.96 4.24 -2.32
CA MET A 77 -0.12 5.43 -2.46
C MET A 77 0.46 5.87 -1.11
N PHE A 78 -0.37 5.90 -0.06
CA PHE A 78 0.08 6.28 1.29
C PHE A 78 1.12 5.28 1.81
N MET A 79 0.84 3.98 1.74
CA MET A 79 1.73 2.94 2.22
C MET A 79 3.02 2.84 1.40
N LYS A 80 2.97 3.07 0.09
CA LYS A 80 4.16 3.24 -0.75
C LYS A 80 5.03 4.38 -0.24
N ALA A 81 4.45 5.55 0.04
CA ALA A 81 5.20 6.68 0.59
C ALA A 81 5.83 6.36 1.95
N MET A 82 5.08 5.69 2.85
CA MET A 82 5.60 5.25 4.14
C MET A 82 6.77 4.28 3.98
N THR A 83 6.65 3.35 3.03
CA THR A 83 7.70 2.38 2.70
C THR A 83 8.95 3.07 2.14
N LEU A 84 8.78 4.03 1.22
CA LEU A 84 9.88 4.86 0.70
C LEU A 84 10.58 5.64 1.81
N SER A 85 9.83 6.17 2.77
CA SER A 85 10.38 6.85 3.95
C SER A 85 11.23 5.89 4.80
N ARG A 86 10.74 4.66 5.05
CA ARG A 86 11.49 3.60 5.76
C ARG A 86 12.78 3.19 5.05
N LEU A 87 12.79 3.25 3.71
CA LEU A 87 13.96 3.01 2.87
C LEU A 87 14.92 4.22 2.80
N GLY A 88 14.65 5.32 3.52
CA GLY A 88 15.45 6.55 3.47
C GLY A 88 15.21 7.42 2.24
N GLN A 89 14.30 7.03 1.35
CA GLN A 89 13.99 7.72 0.10
C GLN A 89 12.99 8.88 0.34
N ARG A 90 13.35 9.82 1.23
CA ARG A 90 12.46 10.89 1.70
C ARG A 90 11.88 11.75 0.58
N GLN A 91 12.66 12.06 -0.46
CA GLN A 91 12.20 12.84 -1.61
C GLN A 91 11.15 12.07 -2.42
N ALA A 92 11.34 10.77 -2.63
CA ALA A 92 10.38 9.94 -3.33
C ALA A 92 9.07 9.80 -2.53
N ALA A 93 9.19 9.59 -1.21
CA ALA A 93 8.04 9.55 -0.30
C ALA A 93 7.22 10.86 -0.37
N ALA A 94 7.88 12.02 -0.33
CA ALA A 94 7.21 13.32 -0.42
C ALA A 94 6.47 13.49 -1.75
N ARG A 95 7.07 13.09 -2.88
CA ARG A 95 6.43 13.16 -4.21
C ARG A 95 5.19 12.27 -4.29
N GLU A 96 5.24 11.07 -3.70
CA GLU A 96 4.11 10.16 -3.67
C GLU A 96 2.95 10.74 -2.85
N LEU A 97 3.24 11.24 -1.64
CA LEU A 97 2.22 11.89 -0.80
C LEU A 97 1.64 13.15 -1.46
N GLN A 98 2.46 13.97 -2.13
CA GLN A 98 1.95 15.12 -2.91
C GLN A 98 0.99 14.67 -4.02
N THR A 99 1.28 13.54 -4.67
CA THR A 99 0.40 12.98 -5.69
C THR A 99 -0.90 12.48 -5.06
N LEU A 100 -0.85 11.85 -3.90
CA LEU A 100 -2.03 11.46 -3.13
C LEU A 100 -2.89 12.67 -2.79
N LEU A 101 -2.30 13.77 -2.29
CA LEU A 101 -3.02 14.99 -1.96
C LEU A 101 -3.71 15.63 -3.17
N ARG A 102 -3.10 15.55 -4.36
CA ARG A 102 -3.71 16.07 -5.60
C ARG A 102 -4.85 15.18 -6.09
N ARG A 103 -4.69 13.85 -6.05
CA ARG A 103 -5.69 12.90 -6.56
C ARG A 103 -6.86 12.71 -5.61
N TYR A 104 -6.61 12.71 -4.30
CA TYR A 104 -7.59 12.40 -3.25
C TYR A 104 -7.67 13.50 -2.17
N PRO A 105 -7.88 14.78 -2.53
CA PRO A 105 -7.75 15.91 -1.59
C PRO A 105 -8.73 15.91 -0.41
N LYS A 106 -9.84 15.18 -0.53
CA LYS A 106 -10.91 15.09 0.48
C LYS A 106 -10.89 13.80 1.30
N SER A 107 -9.95 12.88 1.05
CA SER A 107 -9.87 11.62 1.80
C SER A 107 -9.29 11.84 3.20
N GLU A 108 -9.61 10.95 4.14
CA GLU A 108 -8.96 10.96 5.46
C GLU A 108 -7.43 10.78 5.33
N LEU A 109 -7.00 9.98 4.35
CA LEU A 109 -5.60 9.79 4.02
C LEU A 109 -4.91 11.07 3.57
N ALA A 110 -5.62 12.03 2.98
CA ALA A 110 -5.01 13.32 2.65
C ALA A 110 -4.61 14.10 3.90
N GLN A 111 -5.35 14.02 5.00
CA GLN A 111 -4.93 14.67 6.24
C GLN A 111 -3.68 13.99 6.81
N ARG A 112 -3.64 12.65 6.82
CA ARG A 112 -2.45 11.90 7.24
C ARG A 112 -1.25 12.19 6.34
N ALA A 113 -1.44 12.29 5.03
CA ALA A 113 -0.39 12.58 4.07
C ALA A 113 0.21 13.99 4.26
N LYS A 114 -0.60 15.01 4.63
CA LYS A 114 -0.08 16.34 4.98
C LYS A 114 0.85 16.28 6.19
N VAL A 115 0.41 15.62 7.26
CA VAL A 115 1.21 15.46 8.48
C VAL A 115 2.55 14.78 8.18
N GLU A 116 2.53 13.73 7.34
CA GLU A 116 3.75 13.03 6.95
C GLU A 116 4.65 13.85 6.01
N LEU A 117 4.09 14.68 5.11
CA LEU A 117 4.87 15.64 4.31
C LEU A 117 5.67 16.58 5.21
N ASP A 118 5.00 17.16 6.20
CA ASP A 118 5.60 18.12 7.12
C ASP A 118 6.72 17.45 7.94
N ARG A 119 6.52 16.20 8.40
CA ARG A 119 7.55 15.39 9.08
C ARG A 119 8.76 15.08 8.19
N LEU A 120 8.54 14.90 6.89
CA LEU A 120 9.61 14.69 5.94
C LEU A 120 10.44 15.96 5.69
N GLY A 121 10.03 17.12 6.23
CA GLY A 121 10.64 18.43 5.94
C GLY A 121 10.27 18.92 4.54
N ALA A 122 9.32 18.26 3.88
CA ALA A 122 8.79 18.64 2.59
C ALA A 122 7.45 19.32 2.84
N THR A 123 7.46 20.60 3.18
CA THR A 123 6.20 21.36 3.24
C THR A 123 5.61 21.42 1.83
N PRO A 124 4.28 21.28 1.65
CA PRO A 124 3.66 21.60 0.38
C PRO A 124 3.95 23.08 0.14
N SER A 125 4.80 23.37 -0.85
CA SER A 125 5.09 24.75 -1.26
C SER A 125 3.76 25.42 -1.54
N LYS A 126 3.34 26.31 -0.63
CA LYS A 126 2.25 27.24 -0.86
C LYS A 126 2.70 28.10 -2.05
N ARG A 127 2.14 27.84 -3.22
CA ARG A 127 2.09 28.83 -4.30
C ARG A 127 0.86 29.68 -4.09
#